data_AF-A0A966CZE0-F1
#
_entry.id   AF-A0A966CZE0-F1
#
_cell.length_a   1.000
_cell.length_b   1.000
_cell.length_c   1.000
_cell.angle_alpha   90.00
_cell.angle_beta   90.00
_cell.angle_gamma   90.00
#
_symmetry.space_group_name_H-M   'P 1'
#
loop_
_entity.id
_entity.type
_entity.pdbx_description
1 polymer ?
#
loop_
_entity_poly.entity_id
_entity_poly.type
_entity_poly.pdbx_seq_one_letter_code
_entity_poly.pdbx_strand_id
1 'polypeptide(L)'
;MKLKEKYSVIGGSGFMKIIKNKYLIAISLFFVWVVFFDSSSIVRCTRIKMNIGNQEELKEYYREEIKSVEEKLNQLSSNKDSLEKFAREHYLFKEDDEDLFIVENPD
;
A
#
# COMPACT_ATOMS: atom_id res chain seq x y z
N MET A 1 36.98 8.23 46.79
CA MET A 1 37.95 9.04 46.02
C MET A 1 38.07 8.65 44.54
N LYS A 2 37.83 7.38 44.13
CA LYS A 2 37.97 6.90 42.74
C LYS A 2 36.86 7.29 41.74
N LEU A 3 35.79 7.94 42.20
CA LEU A 3 34.70 8.36 41.31
C LEU A 3 35.03 9.66 40.57
N LYS A 4 35.79 10.58 41.19
CA LYS A 4 36.08 11.91 40.61
C LYS A 4 37.01 11.86 39.39
N GLU A 5 37.87 10.85 39.32
CA GLU A 5 38.86 10.64 38.26
C GLU A 5 38.22 10.12 36.95
N LYS A 6 37.14 9.33 37.06
CA LYS A 6 36.42 8.79 35.90
C LYS A 6 35.61 9.87 35.16
N TYR A 7 35.14 10.90 35.87
CA TYR A 7 34.35 11.99 35.27
C TYR A 7 35.20 13.16 34.73
N SER A 8 36.49 13.25 35.05
CA SER A 8 37.38 14.25 34.41
C SER A 8 37.83 13.84 33.00
N VAL A 9 37.82 12.53 32.70
CA VAL A 9 38.19 11.99 31.37
C VAL A 9 37.02 12.06 30.37
N ILE A 10 35.78 12.15 30.88
CA ILE A 10 34.56 12.45 30.07
C ILE A 10 34.38 13.97 29.92
N GLY A 11 35.20 14.77 30.60
CA GLY A 11 35.22 16.23 30.60
C GLY A 11 35.90 16.84 29.37
N GLY A 12 35.24 16.75 28.22
CA GLY A 12 35.06 17.93 27.37
C GLY A 12 36.26 18.59 26.68
N SER A 13 37.34 17.91 26.31
CA SER A 13 38.42 18.56 25.54
C SER A 13 38.06 18.79 24.05
N GLY A 14 37.35 17.84 23.43
CA GLY A 14 36.83 17.95 22.05
C GLY A 14 35.49 18.71 22.00
N PHE A 15 34.55 18.33 22.87
CA PHE A 15 33.25 19.01 22.97
C PHE A 15 33.36 20.48 23.40
N MET A 16 34.27 20.88 24.31
CA MET A 16 34.44 22.33 24.61
C MET A 16 34.99 23.12 23.43
N LYS A 17 35.80 22.53 22.53
CA LYS A 17 36.26 23.21 21.31
C LYS A 17 35.11 23.39 20.31
N ILE A 18 34.25 22.38 20.18
CA ILE A 18 33.03 22.45 19.37
C ILE A 18 32.07 23.52 19.92
N ILE A 19 31.88 23.58 21.23
CA ILE A 19 30.97 24.54 21.89
C ILE A 19 31.55 25.97 21.91
N LYS A 20 32.88 26.15 21.87
CA LYS A 20 33.50 27.49 21.73
C LYS A 20 33.29 28.09 20.34
N ASN A 21 33.08 27.26 19.31
CA ASN A 21 32.87 27.75 17.96
C ASN A 21 31.36 27.96 17.69
N LYS A 22 30.91 29.21 17.84
CA LYS A 22 29.52 29.63 17.58
C LYS A 22 28.98 29.20 16.21
N TYR A 23 29.86 29.07 15.20
CA TYR A 23 29.47 28.64 13.86
C TYR A 23 29.15 27.14 13.79
N LEU A 24 29.88 26.30 14.54
CA LEU A 24 29.61 24.86 14.58
C LEU A 24 28.29 24.55 15.31
N ILE A 25 27.98 25.29 16.38
CA ILE A 25 26.69 25.17 17.06
C ILE A 25 25.56 25.59 16.12
N ALA A 26 25.70 26.71 15.41
CA ALA A 26 24.68 27.19 14.47
C ALA A 26 24.45 26.19 13.33
N ILE A 27 25.51 25.65 12.74
CA ILE A 27 25.41 24.62 11.68
C ILE A 27 24.80 23.34 12.23
N SER A 28 25.21 22.89 13.42
CA SER A 28 24.64 21.69 14.03
C SER A 28 23.15 21.86 14.34
N LEU A 29 22.73 23.01 14.87
CA LEU A 29 21.32 23.31 15.10
C LEU A 29 20.53 23.39 13.79
N PHE A 30 21.11 23.99 12.75
CA PHE A 30 20.50 24.02 11.42
C PHE A 30 20.36 22.60 10.84
N PHE A 31 21.37 21.76 11.01
CA PHE A 31 21.34 20.38 10.52
C PHE A 31 20.32 19.53 11.28
N VAL A 32 20.25 19.68 12.61
CA VAL A 32 19.21 19.05 13.44
C VAL A 32 17.83 19.56 13.03
N TRP A 33 17.68 20.86 12.76
CA TRP A 33 16.42 21.43 12.27
C TRP A 33 16.00 20.81 10.94
N VAL A 34 16.88 20.77 9.94
CA VAL A 34 16.60 20.14 8.64
C VAL A 34 16.30 18.65 8.84
N VAL A 35 17.08 17.91 9.62
CA VAL A 35 16.81 16.48 9.81
C VAL A 35 15.48 16.24 10.51
N PHE A 36 15.12 16.99 11.55
CA PHE A 36 13.88 16.75 12.29
C PHE A 36 12.64 17.35 11.61
N PHE A 37 12.73 18.55 11.05
CA PHE A 37 11.60 19.21 10.36
C PHE A 37 11.46 18.83 8.88
N ASP A 38 12.56 18.51 8.17
CA ASP A 38 12.57 18.12 6.74
C ASP A 38 12.57 16.58 6.52
N SER A 39 12.61 15.76 7.59
CA SER A 39 12.49 14.28 7.53
C SER A 39 11.20 13.78 6.87
N SER A 40 10.25 14.68 6.66
CA SER A 40 9.03 14.49 5.89
C SER A 40 9.28 13.97 4.46
N SER A 41 10.44 14.23 3.85
CA SER A 41 10.69 13.88 2.44
C SER A 41 11.23 12.46 2.24
N ILE A 42 12.21 12.02 3.04
CA ILE A 42 12.92 10.74 2.84
C ILE A 42 12.01 9.54 3.15
N VAL A 43 11.35 9.56 4.31
CA VAL A 43 10.41 8.49 4.71
C VAL A 43 9.18 8.44 3.79
N ARG A 44 8.75 9.60 3.31
CA ARG A 44 7.64 9.69 2.34
C ARG A 44 8.06 9.17 0.97
N CYS A 45 9.27 9.48 0.50
CA CYS A 45 9.80 8.98 -0.77
C CYS A 45 9.93 7.46 -0.79
N THR A 46 10.41 6.84 0.29
CA THR A 46 10.50 5.37 0.39
C THR A 46 9.11 4.71 0.38
N ARG A 47 8.15 5.28 1.14
CA ARG A 47 6.76 4.81 1.12
C ARG A 47 6.09 4.98 -0.25
N ILE A 48 6.34 6.09 -0.95
CA ILE A 48 5.82 6.32 -2.30
C ILE A 48 6.37 5.27 -3.28
N LYS A 49 7.68 4.98 -3.22
CA LYS A 49 8.29 3.94 -4.09
C LYS A 49 7.70 2.55 -3.83
N MET A 50 7.45 2.20 -2.57
CA MET A 50 6.78 0.93 -2.23
C MET A 50 5.32 0.91 -2.73
N ASN A 51 4.60 2.02 -2.59
CA ASN A 51 3.21 2.12 -3.07
C ASN A 51 3.10 2.00 -4.58
N ILE A 52 4.08 2.49 -5.36
CA ILE A 52 4.09 2.35 -6.82
C ILE A 52 4.12 0.87 -7.22
N GLY A 53 4.96 0.06 -6.58
CA GLY A 53 5.02 -1.39 -6.85
C GLY A 53 3.68 -2.09 -6.58
N ASN A 54 3.07 -1.82 -5.42
CA ASN A 54 1.75 -2.39 -5.09
C ASN A 54 0.65 -1.93 -6.06
N GLN A 55 0.70 -0.68 -6.52
CA GLN A 55 -0.29 -0.16 -7.47
C GLN A 55 -0.14 -0.78 -8.87
N GLU A 56 1.09 -1.04 -9.30
CA GLU A 56 1.35 -1.75 -10.56
C GLU A 56 0.92 -3.21 -10.49
N GLU A 57 1.18 -3.90 -9.38
CA GLU A 57 0.72 -5.27 -9.15
C GLU A 57 -0.81 -5.38 -9.18
N LEU A 58 -1.50 -4.47 -8.46
CA LEU A 58 -2.96 -4.42 -8.49
C LEU A 58 -3.49 -4.19 -9.91
N LYS A 59 -2.83 -3.31 -10.66
CA LYS A 59 -3.23 -2.99 -12.03
C LYS A 59 -3.11 -4.20 -12.95
N GLU A 60 -2.00 -4.93 -12.87
CA GLU A 60 -1.83 -6.14 -13.68
C GLU A 60 -2.80 -7.25 -13.26
N TYR A 61 -3.03 -7.44 -11.96
CA TYR A 61 -4.05 -8.38 -11.46
C TYR A 61 -5.44 -8.11 -12.07
N TYR A 62 -5.93 -6.87 -11.98
CA TYR A 62 -7.25 -6.53 -12.53
C TYR A 62 -7.28 -6.63 -14.06
N ARG A 63 -6.16 -6.38 -14.73
CA ARG A 63 -6.06 -6.53 -16.18
C ARG A 63 -6.22 -7.97 -16.62
N GLU A 64 -5.59 -8.90 -15.91
CA GLU A 64 -5.75 -10.34 -16.15
C GLU A 64 -7.18 -10.80 -15.83
N GLU A 65 -7.75 -10.33 -14.71
CA GLU A 65 -9.12 -10.66 -14.33
C GLU A 65 -10.12 -10.20 -15.39
N ILE A 66 -10.01 -8.95 -15.86
CA ILE A 66 -10.86 -8.40 -16.94
C ILE A 66 -10.74 -9.25 -18.19
N LYS A 67 -9.53 -9.62 -18.61
CA LYS A 67 -9.32 -10.46 -19.79
C LYS A 67 -10.01 -11.81 -19.64
N SER A 68 -9.90 -12.44 -18.47
CA SER A 68 -10.55 -13.72 -18.19
C SER A 68 -12.08 -13.62 -18.20
N VAL A 69 -12.63 -12.53 -17.67
CA VAL A 69 -14.07 -12.25 -17.66
C VAL A 69 -14.58 -11.97 -19.06
N GLU A 70 -13.82 -11.24 -19.88
CA GLU A 70 -14.15 -10.94 -21.27
C GLU A 70 -14.12 -12.21 -22.13
N GLU A 71 -13.15 -13.11 -21.92
CA GLU A 71 -13.13 -14.43 -22.57
C GLU A 71 -14.35 -15.27 -22.18
N LYS A 72 -14.71 -15.32 -20.89
CA LYS A 72 -15.95 -15.99 -20.42
C LYS A 72 -17.20 -15.37 -21.04
N LEU A 73 -17.29 -14.04 -21.09
CA LEU A 73 -18.40 -13.33 -21.72
C LEU A 73 -18.50 -13.64 -23.20
N ASN A 74 -17.39 -13.67 -23.93
CA ASN A 74 -17.37 -14.05 -25.35
C ASN A 74 -17.82 -15.51 -25.56
N GLN A 75 -17.42 -16.42 -24.68
CA GLN A 75 -17.89 -17.80 -24.72
C GLN A 75 -19.39 -17.90 -24.45
N LEU A 76 -19.91 -17.15 -23.47
CA LEU A 76 -21.35 -17.07 -23.19
C LEU A 76 -22.13 -16.42 -24.35
N SER A 77 -21.60 -15.35 -24.94
CA SER A 77 -22.28 -14.57 -25.99
C SER A 77 -22.27 -15.26 -27.35
N SER A 78 -21.26 -16.09 -27.62
CA SER A 78 -21.15 -16.80 -28.91
C SER A 78 -22.14 -17.94 -29.07
N ASN A 79 -22.70 -18.46 -27.97
CA ASN A 79 -23.69 -19.53 -27.99
C ASN A 79 -24.96 -19.12 -27.23
N LYS A 80 -26.05 -18.87 -27.97
CA LYS A 80 -27.34 -18.42 -27.43
C LYS A 80 -27.89 -19.37 -26.35
N ASP A 81 -27.72 -20.68 -26.52
CA ASP A 81 -28.17 -21.70 -25.56
C ASP A 81 -27.36 -21.63 -24.25
N SER A 82 -26.06 -21.31 -24.34
CA SER A 82 -25.20 -21.16 -23.16
C SER A 82 -25.52 -19.90 -22.38
N LEU A 83 -25.86 -18.81 -23.09
CA LEU A 83 -26.31 -17.56 -22.48
C LEU A 83 -27.64 -17.74 -21.74
N GLU A 84 -28.61 -18.39 -22.37
CA GLU A 84 -29.92 -18.66 -21.77
C GLU A 84 -29.79 -19.53 -20.52
N LYS A 85 -28.99 -20.59 -20.59
CA LYS A 85 -28.72 -21.44 -19.42
C LYS A 85 -28.09 -20.65 -18.26
N PHE A 86 -27.08 -19.83 -18.53
CA PHE A 86 -26.45 -18.98 -17.52
C PHE A 86 -27.44 -17.98 -16.89
N ALA A 87 -28.27 -17.34 -17.73
CA ALA A 87 -29.32 -16.44 -17.31
C ALA A 87 -30.35 -17.12 -16.38
N ARG A 88 -30.76 -18.35 -16.70
CA ARG A 88 -31.70 -19.14 -15.89
C ARG A 88 -31.09 -19.64 -14.58
N GLU A 89 -29.84 -20.12 -14.59
CA GLU A 89 -29.18 -20.68 -13.40
C GLU A 89 -28.73 -19.61 -12.39
N HIS A 90 -28.19 -18.48 -12.86
CA HIS A 90 -27.63 -17.46 -11.97
C HIS A 90 -28.59 -16.31 -11.64
N TYR A 91 -29.49 -15.99 -12.56
CA TYR A 91 -30.38 -14.82 -12.44
C TYR A 91 -31.87 -15.19 -12.44
N LEU A 92 -32.20 -16.50 -12.56
CA LEU A 92 -33.57 -17.00 -12.58
C LEU A 92 -34.44 -16.28 -13.64
N PHE A 93 -33.84 -15.90 -14.77
CA PHE A 93 -34.58 -15.28 -15.87
C PHE A 93 -35.60 -16.26 -16.45
N LYS A 94 -36.78 -15.74 -16.80
CA LYS A 94 -37.89 -16.48 -17.43
C LYS A 94 -38.49 -15.66 -18.55
N GLU A 95 -39.11 -16.31 -19.53
CA GLU A 95 -39.96 -15.61 -20.51
C GLU A 95 -41.33 -15.27 -19.90
N ASP A 96 -42.05 -14.34 -20.52
CA ASP A 96 -43.34 -13.85 -20.02
C ASP A 96 -44.43 -14.93 -20.04
N ASP A 97 -44.29 -15.97 -20.86
CA ASP A 97 -45.17 -17.12 -20.99
C ASP A 97 -44.74 -18.34 -20.15
N GLU A 98 -43.69 -18.22 -19.33
CA GLU A 98 -43.20 -19.28 -18.45
C GLU A 98 -43.43 -19.00 -16.96
N ASP A 99 -43.77 -20.06 -16.22
CA ASP A 99 -43.85 -20.06 -14.75
C ASP A 99 -42.62 -20.75 -14.14
N LEU A 100 -41.92 -20.02 -13.26
CA LEU A 100 -40.66 -20.48 -12.65
C LEU A 100 -40.92 -20.95 -11.21
N PHE A 101 -40.62 -22.22 -10.95
CA PHE A 101 -40.81 -22.86 -9.63
C PHE A 101 -39.46 -23.09 -8.95
N ILE A 102 -39.25 -22.48 -7.79
CA ILE A 102 -38.07 -22.71 -6.95
C ILE A 102 -38.46 -23.76 -5.91
N VAL A 103 -37.83 -24.93 -5.96
CA VAL A 103 -38.06 -26.00 -4.98
C VAL A 103 -36.96 -25.93 -3.93
N GLU A 104 -37.31 -25.41 -2.76
CA GLU A 104 -36.45 -25.48 -1.59
C GLU A 104 -36.70 -26.81 -0.88
N ASN A 105 -35.65 -27.58 -0.61
CA ASN A 105 -35.77 -28.75 0.25
C ASN A 105 -36.03 -28.25 1.67
N PRO A 106 -37.04 -28.76 2.38
CA PRO A 106 -37.20 -28.48 3.80
C PRO A 106 -36.00 -29.10 4.54
N ASP A 107 -35.28 -28.27 5.29
CA ASP A 107 -34.22 -28.70 6.21
C ASP A 107 -34.72 -29.72 7.25
#